data_AF-A0AAW2J8X7-F1
#
_entry.id   AF-A0AAW2J8X7-F1
#
_cell.length_a   1.000
_cell.length_b   1.000
_cell.length_c   1.000
_cell.angle_alpha   90.00
_cell.angle_beta   90.00
_cell.angle_gamma   90.00
#
_symmetry.space_group_name_H-M   'P 1'
#
loop_
_entity.id
_entity.type
_entity.pdbx_description
1 polymer ?
#
loop_
_entity_poly.entity_id
_entity_poly.type
_entity_poly.pdbx_seq_one_letter_code
_entity_poly.pdbx_strand_id
1 'polypeptide(L)'
;MAAAEQPLKKRKLYEPPPPKSPPPQPPPPPPPTEPPTQPPQPHTPPRLSQEEILRRRRIQEEIRNVFECYKRIKFCIDQKDKRFMPELEEAYLSLITAARGGLSVQRLVAEHIPRYASYCPTALEAAANVVTSMYNRCFTVISRGEDVDGVAFETAKTCLFGLVDICQAAASVASTSAVIQGICSAVFLNVFTFFLSSFEGKDIFGIIDWRVLRIYEVAESFSDFKREFLEEDNSVLFKLSKFHALSFLRIFFSCPKDSLIACFEIFESTGKEGAQKGNYFLRQLTIELNDIGSHHVDEGCAESSIRSSRTEGDEQQPTNSCPPSKGNSFSNSTPAVTKNCLLGLVLNRDPSLKSLIFSRYRMLCDSASAEVVSDITSVLEGVFESFILQVKAEDRQVDGAE
;
A
#
# COMPACT_ATOMS: atom_id res chain seq x y z
N MET A 1 -2.60 -23.79 -53.09
CA MET A 1 -3.96 -24.17 -53.57
C MET A 1 -4.05 -25.69 -53.46
N ALA A 2 -5.08 -26.34 -52.97
CA ALA A 2 -6.34 -25.96 -52.34
C ALA A 2 -6.80 -27.18 -51.52
N ALA A 3 -7.70 -26.93 -50.56
CA ALA A 3 -8.43 -27.88 -49.73
C ALA A 3 -9.04 -29.03 -50.57
N ALA A 4 -8.83 -30.29 -50.17
CA ALA A 4 -9.72 -31.12 -49.32
C ALA A 4 -10.99 -31.59 -50.04
N GLU A 5 -11.23 -32.91 -50.05
CA GLU A 5 -12.58 -33.49 -49.93
C GLU A 5 -12.55 -35.00 -49.66
N GLN A 6 -13.33 -35.41 -48.67
CA GLN A 6 -13.63 -36.82 -48.30
C GLN A 6 -14.79 -37.39 -49.15
N PRO A 7 -14.97 -38.73 -49.22
CA PRO A 7 -15.72 -39.37 -50.29
C PRO A 7 -17.20 -39.74 -49.96
N LEU A 8 -17.97 -39.92 -51.03
CA LEU A 8 -19.38 -40.33 -51.09
C LEU A 8 -19.61 -41.83 -50.82
N LYS A 9 -20.62 -42.19 -50.00
CA LYS A 9 -21.11 -43.57 -49.80
C LYS A 9 -22.16 -43.98 -50.84
N LYS A 10 -21.96 -45.17 -51.44
CA LYS A 10 -22.82 -45.81 -52.45
C LYS A 10 -23.92 -46.70 -51.84
N ARG A 11 -24.96 -46.89 -52.68
CA ARG A 11 -26.27 -47.61 -52.59
C ARG A 11 -26.24 -49.09 -52.14
N LYS A 12 -27.39 -49.58 -51.64
CA LYS A 12 -27.90 -50.98 -51.75
C LYS A 12 -29.25 -50.93 -52.48
N LEU A 13 -29.40 -51.45 -53.70
CA LEU A 13 -29.70 -52.83 -54.17
C LEU A 13 -31.18 -53.26 -53.97
N TYR A 14 -31.77 -53.74 -55.07
CA TYR A 14 -33.20 -53.89 -55.42
C TYR A 14 -33.66 -55.35 -55.24
N GLU A 15 -34.94 -55.59 -54.90
CA GLU A 15 -35.62 -56.90 -55.01
C GLU A 15 -36.98 -56.76 -55.75
N PRO A 16 -37.50 -57.84 -56.40
CA PRO A 16 -38.37 -57.79 -57.56
C PRO A 16 -39.88 -57.93 -57.27
N PRO A 17 -40.77 -57.68 -58.25
CA PRO A 17 -42.22 -57.56 -58.02
C PRO A 17 -43.01 -58.86 -58.31
N PRO A 18 -44.14 -59.11 -57.61
CA PRO A 18 -45.19 -60.04 -58.02
C PRO A 18 -46.47 -59.31 -58.55
N PRO A 19 -47.47 -60.02 -59.15
CA PRO A 19 -48.18 -59.60 -60.36
C PRO A 19 -49.57 -58.91 -60.19
N LYS A 20 -50.05 -58.32 -61.31
CA LYS A 20 -51.37 -57.68 -61.59
C LYS A 20 -52.53 -58.71 -61.42
N SER A 21 -53.79 -58.46 -61.02
CA SER A 21 -54.84 -57.40 -61.19
C SER A 21 -56.02 -57.72 -60.21
N PRO A 22 -57.19 -57.02 -60.04
CA PRO A 22 -57.94 -56.08 -60.91
C PRO A 22 -58.38 -54.73 -60.24
N PRO A 23 -59.01 -53.76 -60.94
CA PRO A 23 -59.45 -52.46 -60.36
C PRO A 23 -60.83 -52.63 -59.68
N PRO A 24 -61.24 -51.90 -58.61
CA PRO A 24 -61.46 -50.43 -58.65
C PRO A 24 -61.45 -49.65 -57.29
N GLN A 25 -61.35 -48.31 -57.39
CA GLN A 25 -62.01 -47.23 -56.62
C GLN A 25 -61.04 -46.03 -56.40
N PRO A 26 -61.45 -44.79 -56.72
CA PRO A 26 -60.62 -43.61 -56.50
C PRO A 26 -60.55 -43.26 -55.01
N PRO A 27 -59.37 -43.07 -54.41
CA PRO A 27 -59.24 -42.59 -53.04
C PRO A 27 -59.63 -41.09 -52.93
N PRO A 28 -60.12 -40.65 -51.76
CA PRO A 28 -60.49 -39.25 -51.50
C PRO A 28 -59.27 -38.30 -51.55
N PRO A 29 -59.48 -36.99 -51.78
CA PRO A 29 -58.38 -36.04 -51.91
C PRO A 29 -57.53 -35.98 -50.62
N PRO A 30 -56.20 -35.82 -50.73
CA PRO A 30 -55.34 -35.71 -49.57
C PRO A 30 -55.65 -34.44 -48.75
N PRO A 31 -55.53 -34.49 -47.41
CA PRO A 31 -55.65 -33.31 -46.55
C PRO A 31 -54.53 -32.28 -46.84
N PRO A 32 -54.73 -31.00 -46.51
CA PRO A 32 -53.78 -29.94 -46.83
C PRO A 32 -52.42 -30.19 -46.18
N THR A 33 -51.37 -30.17 -46.99
CA THR A 33 -49.97 -30.22 -46.54
C THR A 33 -49.69 -29.02 -45.64
N GLU A 34 -49.34 -29.26 -44.37
CA GLU A 34 -48.76 -28.23 -43.51
C GLU A 34 -47.47 -27.67 -44.15
N PRO A 35 -47.23 -26.35 -44.12
CA PRO A 35 -46.00 -25.77 -44.64
C PRO A 35 -44.79 -26.27 -43.83
N PRO A 36 -43.64 -26.50 -44.48
CA PRO A 36 -42.46 -27.03 -43.81
C PRO A 36 -42.02 -26.08 -42.69
N THR A 37 -41.79 -26.66 -41.51
CA THR A 37 -41.23 -25.99 -40.34
C THR A 37 -39.90 -25.35 -40.73
N GLN A 38 -39.81 -24.02 -40.67
CA GLN A 38 -38.55 -23.32 -40.90
C GLN A 38 -37.50 -23.80 -39.88
N PRO A 39 -36.24 -24.01 -40.29
CA PRO A 39 -35.16 -24.21 -39.34
C PRO A 39 -35.05 -22.99 -38.41
N PRO A 40 -34.74 -23.16 -37.12
CA PRO A 40 -34.61 -22.05 -36.19
C PRO A 40 -33.59 -21.04 -36.73
N GLN A 41 -34.04 -19.79 -36.89
CA GLN A 41 -33.15 -18.71 -37.33
C GLN A 41 -31.97 -18.61 -36.36
N PRO A 42 -30.73 -18.44 -36.86
CA PRO A 42 -29.59 -18.18 -35.99
C PRO A 42 -29.89 -16.91 -35.20
N HIS A 43 -29.84 -17.01 -33.87
CA HIS A 43 -30.00 -15.87 -32.96
C HIS A 43 -28.95 -14.82 -33.31
N THR A 44 -29.36 -13.77 -34.01
CA THR A 44 -28.52 -12.59 -34.25
C THR A 44 -28.23 -11.96 -32.88
N PRO A 45 -26.96 -11.71 -32.52
CA PRO A 45 -26.65 -11.04 -31.26
C PRO A 45 -27.33 -9.66 -31.25
N PRO A 46 -27.77 -9.18 -30.06
CA PRO A 46 -28.44 -7.90 -29.95
C PRO A 46 -27.60 -6.79 -30.60
N ARG A 47 -28.20 -5.99 -31.48
CA ARG A 47 -27.51 -4.80 -32.03
C ARG A 47 -27.21 -3.84 -30.87
N LEU A 48 -25.93 -3.54 -30.65
CA LEU A 48 -25.49 -2.55 -29.67
C LEU A 48 -26.14 -1.19 -29.99
N SER A 49 -26.58 -0.46 -28.96
CA SER A 49 -27.12 0.89 -29.13
C SER A 49 -26.01 1.84 -29.62
N GLN A 50 -26.40 2.90 -30.34
CA GLN A 50 -25.45 3.90 -30.83
C GLN A 50 -24.70 4.60 -29.69
N GLU A 51 -25.36 4.76 -28.53
CA GLU A 51 -24.76 5.29 -27.32
C GLU A 51 -23.66 4.37 -26.76
N GLU A 52 -23.90 3.06 -26.72
CA GLU A 52 -22.92 2.08 -26.25
C GLU A 52 -21.70 2.01 -27.18
N ILE A 53 -21.91 2.13 -28.50
CA ILE A 53 -20.82 2.20 -29.48
C ILE A 53 -19.95 3.44 -29.24
N LEU A 54 -20.58 4.61 -29.04
CA LEU A 54 -19.85 5.85 -28.76
C LEU A 54 -19.10 5.79 -27.42
N ARG A 55 -19.71 5.19 -26.39
CA ARG A 55 -19.08 4.96 -25.09
C ARG A 55 -17.83 4.09 -25.22
N ARG A 56 -17.93 2.95 -25.91
CA ARG A 56 -16.79 2.05 -26.14
C ARG A 56 -15.67 2.74 -26.91
N ARG A 57 -16.02 3.54 -27.93
CA ARG A 57 -15.02 4.33 -28.69
C ARG A 57 -14.29 5.33 -27.79
N ARG A 58 -14.99 6.03 -26.89
CA ARG A 58 -14.36 6.95 -25.93
C ARG A 58 -13.42 6.22 -24.98
N ILE A 59 -13.85 5.11 -24.40
CA ILE A 59 -13.01 4.30 -23.50
C ILE A 59 -11.75 3.80 -24.22
N GLN A 60 -11.89 3.33 -25.46
CA GLN A 60 -10.76 2.90 -26.27
C GLN A 60 -9.78 4.05 -26.53
N GLU A 61 -10.29 5.26 -26.73
CA GLU A 61 -9.45 6.45 -26.89
C GLU A 61 -8.68 6.78 -25.62
N GLU A 62 -9.38 6.80 -24.48
CA GLU A 62 -8.78 7.09 -23.18
C GLU A 62 -7.65 6.10 -22.85
N ILE A 63 -7.87 4.81 -23.12
CA ILE A 63 -6.85 3.77 -22.93
C ILE A 63 -5.64 4.01 -23.86
N ARG A 64 -5.88 4.32 -25.14
CA ARG A 64 -4.81 4.62 -26.09
C ARG A 64 -3.98 5.81 -25.62
N ASN A 65 -4.62 6.87 -25.17
CA ASN A 65 -3.95 8.07 -24.65
C ASN A 65 -3.09 7.77 -23.42
N VAL A 66 -3.55 6.92 -22.51
CA VAL A 66 -2.74 6.45 -21.37
C VAL A 66 -1.47 5.72 -21.84
N PHE A 67 -1.59 4.82 -22.82
CA PHE A 67 -0.43 4.11 -23.36
C PHE A 67 0.56 5.05 -24.06
N GLU A 68 0.08 6.08 -24.77
CA GLU A 68 0.96 7.09 -25.36
C GLU A 68 1.67 7.93 -24.29
N CYS A 69 0.98 8.33 -23.22
CA CYS A 69 1.61 9.01 -22.07
C CYS A 69 2.70 8.13 -21.44
N TYR A 70 2.40 6.85 -21.21
CA TYR A 70 3.38 5.88 -20.69
C TYR A 70 4.62 5.76 -21.57
N LYS A 71 4.46 5.63 -22.90
CA LYS A 71 5.58 5.55 -23.84
C LYS A 71 6.44 6.81 -23.77
N ARG A 72 5.82 7.99 -23.70
CA ARG A 72 6.49 9.28 -23.62
C ARG A 72 7.29 9.40 -22.32
N ILE A 73 6.69 9.06 -21.18
CA ILE A 73 7.38 9.00 -19.87
C ILE A 73 8.60 8.09 -19.95
N LYS A 74 8.43 6.86 -20.45
CA LYS A 74 9.52 5.89 -20.56
C LYS A 74 10.64 6.41 -21.47
N PHE A 75 10.29 6.98 -22.63
CA PHE A 75 11.25 7.58 -23.54
C PHE A 75 12.05 8.69 -22.85
N CYS A 76 11.40 9.64 -22.19
CA CYS A 76 12.09 10.73 -21.50
C CYS A 76 13.03 10.23 -20.40
N ILE A 77 12.63 9.20 -19.64
CA ILE A 77 13.46 8.57 -18.61
C ILE A 77 14.69 7.89 -19.23
N ASP A 78 14.51 7.16 -20.33
CA ASP A 78 15.59 6.42 -21.01
C ASP A 78 16.66 7.37 -21.59
N GLN A 79 16.29 8.58 -22.01
CA GLN A 79 17.25 9.58 -22.53
C GLN A 79 18.20 10.14 -21.46
N LYS A 80 17.80 10.13 -20.17
CA LYS A 80 18.57 10.68 -19.03
C LYS A 80 19.08 12.13 -19.24
N ASP A 81 18.41 12.89 -20.11
CA ASP A 81 18.78 14.26 -20.44
C ASP A 81 17.75 15.23 -19.84
N LYS A 82 18.25 16.23 -19.10
CA LYS A 82 17.44 17.24 -18.42
C LYS A 82 16.54 18.04 -19.37
N ARG A 83 16.88 18.10 -20.66
CA ARG A 83 16.06 18.77 -21.68
C ARG A 83 14.68 18.14 -21.86
N PHE A 84 14.53 16.85 -21.54
CA PHE A 84 13.24 16.15 -21.60
C PHE A 84 12.42 16.24 -20.32
N MET A 85 12.90 16.93 -19.27
CA MET A 85 12.16 17.08 -18.01
C MET A 85 10.79 17.76 -18.16
N PRO A 86 10.64 18.84 -18.94
CA PRO A 86 9.32 19.46 -19.14
C PRO A 86 8.34 18.50 -19.82
N GLU A 87 8.82 17.74 -20.81
CA GLU A 87 8.03 16.76 -21.54
C GLU A 87 7.64 15.56 -20.67
N LEU A 88 8.53 15.13 -19.77
CA LEU A 88 8.28 14.09 -18.79
C LEU A 88 7.20 14.53 -17.79
N GLU A 89 7.32 15.74 -17.25
CA GLU A 89 6.37 16.31 -16.29
C GLU A 89 4.98 16.48 -16.94
N GLU A 90 4.92 17.00 -18.17
CA GLU A 90 3.66 17.11 -18.93
C GLU A 90 3.00 15.75 -19.16
N ALA A 91 3.78 14.73 -19.56
CA ALA A 91 3.27 13.39 -19.76
C ALA A 91 2.78 12.75 -18.45
N TYR A 92 3.47 13.01 -17.34
CA TYR A 92 3.06 12.52 -16.02
C TYR A 92 1.79 13.22 -15.49
N LEU A 93 1.67 14.54 -15.66
CA LEU A 93 0.45 15.28 -15.35
C LEU A 93 -0.75 14.83 -16.21
N SER A 94 -0.49 14.46 -17.46
CA SER A 94 -1.51 13.88 -18.34
C SER A 94 -2.00 12.53 -17.82
N LEU A 95 -1.08 11.69 -17.31
CA LEU A 95 -1.40 10.41 -16.66
C LEU A 95 -2.25 10.61 -15.38
N ILE A 96 -1.88 11.58 -14.54
CA ILE A 96 -2.67 11.99 -13.36
C ILE A 96 -4.07 12.43 -13.78
N THR A 97 -4.19 13.22 -14.85
CA THR A 97 -5.49 13.68 -15.35
C THR A 97 -6.35 12.53 -15.86
N ALA A 98 -5.75 11.53 -16.52
CA ALA A 98 -6.45 10.37 -17.03
C ALA A 98 -7.11 9.51 -15.93
N ALA A 99 -6.65 9.59 -14.67
CA ALA A 99 -7.29 8.94 -13.52
C ALA A 99 -8.72 9.42 -13.23
N ARG A 100 -9.17 10.51 -13.88
CA ARG A 100 -10.58 10.93 -13.86
C ARG A 100 -11.48 10.14 -14.80
N GLY A 101 -10.90 9.31 -15.67
CA GLY A 101 -11.62 8.46 -16.62
C GLY A 101 -12.37 7.28 -15.96
N GLY A 102 -12.90 6.39 -16.80
CA GLY A 102 -13.64 5.20 -16.34
C GLY A 102 -12.77 4.17 -15.61
N LEU A 103 -13.41 3.14 -15.02
CA LEU A 103 -12.73 2.11 -14.21
C LEU A 103 -11.60 1.40 -14.98
N SER A 104 -11.77 1.14 -16.29
CA SER A 104 -10.73 0.53 -17.13
C SER A 104 -9.47 1.39 -17.23
N VAL A 105 -9.62 2.71 -17.24
CA VAL A 105 -8.50 3.68 -17.27
C VAL A 105 -7.87 3.78 -15.90
N GLN A 106 -8.70 3.89 -14.85
CA GLN A 106 -8.24 3.94 -13.45
C GLN A 106 -7.40 2.72 -13.10
N ARG A 107 -7.81 1.52 -13.51
CA ARG A 107 -7.03 0.29 -13.33
C ARG A 107 -5.61 0.41 -13.89
N LEU A 108 -5.45 0.99 -15.07
CA LEU A 108 -4.13 1.16 -15.70
C LEU A 108 -3.31 2.20 -14.93
N VAL A 109 -3.87 3.39 -14.73
CA VAL A 109 -3.09 4.50 -14.14
C VAL A 109 -2.83 4.31 -12.64
N ALA A 110 -3.60 3.47 -11.94
CA ALA A 110 -3.33 3.09 -10.55
C ALA A 110 -1.96 2.44 -10.36
N GLU A 111 -1.47 1.68 -11.36
CA GLU A 111 -0.11 1.11 -11.33
C GLU A 111 0.93 2.13 -11.80
N HIS A 112 0.62 2.89 -12.86
CA HIS A 112 1.61 3.72 -13.55
C HIS A 112 1.89 5.04 -12.81
N ILE A 113 0.90 5.67 -12.17
CA ILE A 113 1.09 6.93 -11.44
C ILE A 113 2.13 6.77 -10.31
N PRO A 114 2.00 5.78 -9.40
CA PRO A 114 3.00 5.56 -8.36
C PRO A 114 4.37 5.19 -8.92
N ARG A 115 4.41 4.32 -9.93
CA ARG A 115 5.65 3.82 -10.55
C ARG A 115 6.57 4.93 -11.08
N TYR A 116 6.00 6.03 -11.55
CA TYR A 116 6.77 7.16 -12.10
C TYR A 116 6.84 8.38 -11.18
N ALA A 117 6.31 8.29 -9.96
CA ALA A 117 6.22 9.42 -9.03
C ALA A 117 7.57 10.07 -8.72
N SER A 118 8.62 9.25 -8.51
CA SER A 118 9.96 9.75 -8.17
C SER A 118 10.61 10.63 -9.23
N TYR A 119 10.12 10.60 -10.47
CA TYR A 119 10.66 11.41 -11.57
C TYR A 119 10.04 12.80 -11.67
N CYS A 120 8.89 13.04 -11.02
CA CYS A 120 8.18 14.32 -11.06
C CYS A 120 7.87 14.84 -9.64
N PRO A 121 8.89 15.31 -8.87
CA PRO A 121 8.72 15.77 -7.49
C PRO A 121 7.63 16.83 -7.30
N THR A 122 7.49 17.74 -8.27
CA THR A 122 6.50 18.83 -8.29
C THR A 122 5.06 18.35 -8.38
N ALA A 123 4.83 17.13 -8.87
CA ALA A 123 3.51 16.54 -9.06
C ALA A 123 3.13 15.50 -8.00
N LEU A 124 3.98 15.26 -6.99
CA LEU A 124 3.78 14.20 -6.00
C LEU A 124 2.50 14.38 -5.19
N GLU A 125 2.17 15.60 -4.78
CA GLU A 125 0.92 15.87 -4.05
C GLU A 125 -0.31 15.57 -4.91
N ALA A 126 -0.30 15.99 -6.19
CA ALA A 126 -1.36 15.69 -7.13
C ALA A 126 -1.50 14.17 -7.38
N ALA A 127 -0.37 13.45 -7.46
CA ALA A 127 -0.34 12.00 -7.59
C ALA A 127 -0.98 11.30 -6.37
N ALA A 128 -0.59 11.68 -5.15
CA ALA A 128 -1.16 11.14 -3.92
C ALA A 128 -2.68 11.37 -3.86
N ASN A 129 -3.12 12.60 -4.15
CA ASN A 129 -4.53 12.99 -4.12
C ASN A 129 -5.37 12.20 -5.14
N VAL A 130 -4.87 12.01 -6.36
CA VAL A 130 -5.62 11.29 -7.39
C VAL A 130 -5.67 9.78 -7.11
N VAL A 131 -4.61 9.19 -6.56
CA VAL A 131 -4.58 7.79 -6.14
C VAL A 131 -5.55 7.54 -5.00
N THR A 132 -5.60 8.43 -4.00
CA THR A 132 -6.62 8.40 -2.94
C THR A 132 -8.04 8.54 -3.50
N SER A 133 -8.26 9.43 -4.47
CA SER A 133 -9.56 9.59 -5.12
C SER A 133 -10.00 8.34 -5.88
N MET A 134 -9.08 7.70 -6.63
CA MET A 134 -9.33 6.43 -7.31
C MET A 134 -9.69 5.32 -6.34
N TYR A 135 -8.94 5.20 -5.23
CA TYR A 135 -9.28 4.27 -4.16
C TYR A 135 -10.71 4.50 -3.66
N ASN A 136 -11.08 5.74 -3.30
CA ASN A 136 -12.40 6.03 -2.73
C ASN A 136 -13.55 5.70 -3.70
N ARG A 137 -13.35 5.92 -5.00
CA ARG A 137 -14.32 5.52 -6.03
C ARG A 137 -14.45 4.00 -6.10
N CYS A 138 -13.33 3.28 -6.14
CA CYS A 138 -13.34 1.81 -6.16
C CYS A 138 -13.97 1.24 -4.88
N PHE A 139 -13.63 1.80 -3.71
CA PHE A 139 -14.23 1.43 -2.43
C PHE A 139 -15.75 1.62 -2.41
N THR A 140 -16.26 2.68 -3.05
CA THR A 140 -17.70 2.91 -3.18
C THR A 140 -18.38 1.80 -4.00
N VAL A 141 -17.75 1.34 -5.09
CA VAL A 141 -18.25 0.22 -5.91
C VAL A 141 -18.25 -1.08 -5.10
N ILE A 142 -17.15 -1.36 -4.38
CA ILE A 142 -17.00 -2.58 -3.56
C ILE A 142 -18.00 -2.60 -2.42
N SER A 143 -18.15 -1.50 -1.68
CA SER A 143 -19.06 -1.42 -0.53
C SER A 143 -20.54 -1.54 -0.91
N ARG A 144 -20.90 -1.23 -2.16
CA ARG A 144 -22.25 -1.47 -2.72
C ARG A 144 -22.45 -2.90 -3.24
N GLY A 145 -21.41 -3.74 -3.24
CA GLY A 145 -21.45 -5.07 -3.85
C GLY A 145 -21.55 -5.05 -5.37
N GLU A 146 -21.15 -3.94 -6.02
CA GLU A 146 -21.21 -3.75 -7.47
C GLU A 146 -19.94 -4.28 -8.19
N ASP A 147 -18.94 -4.75 -7.44
CA ASP A 147 -17.65 -5.24 -7.96
C ASP A 147 -17.73 -6.72 -8.39
N VAL A 148 -18.53 -6.99 -9.42
CA VAL A 148 -18.81 -8.37 -9.89
C VAL A 148 -17.56 -9.05 -10.49
N ASP A 149 -16.69 -8.28 -11.14
CA ASP A 149 -15.48 -8.78 -11.82
C ASP A 149 -14.20 -8.64 -10.99
N GLY A 150 -14.29 -8.12 -9.77
CA GLY A 150 -13.16 -7.89 -8.86
C GLY A 150 -12.21 -6.78 -9.30
N VAL A 151 -12.54 -6.04 -10.37
CA VAL A 151 -11.65 -5.01 -10.93
C VAL A 151 -11.53 -3.82 -9.98
N ALA A 152 -12.62 -3.44 -9.31
CA ALA A 152 -12.57 -2.34 -8.33
C ALA A 152 -11.70 -2.73 -7.14
N PHE A 153 -11.81 -3.96 -6.62
CA PHE A 153 -10.95 -4.45 -5.55
C PHE A 153 -9.46 -4.44 -5.93
N GLU A 154 -9.11 -4.99 -7.09
CA GLU A 154 -7.72 -5.02 -7.55
C GLU A 154 -7.16 -3.59 -7.76
N THR A 155 -7.99 -2.68 -8.27
CA THR A 155 -7.62 -1.27 -8.46
C THR A 155 -7.44 -0.57 -7.11
N ALA A 156 -8.35 -0.77 -6.16
CA ALA A 156 -8.26 -0.22 -4.80
C ALA A 156 -6.99 -0.71 -4.09
N LYS A 157 -6.73 -2.02 -4.14
CA LYS A 157 -5.50 -2.63 -3.60
C LYS A 157 -4.24 -2.01 -4.21
N THR A 158 -4.22 -1.86 -5.54
CA THR A 158 -3.10 -1.23 -6.26
C THR A 158 -2.90 0.22 -5.81
N CYS A 159 -3.98 0.99 -5.60
CA CYS A 159 -3.89 2.36 -5.10
C CYS A 159 -3.28 2.43 -3.70
N LEU A 160 -3.67 1.53 -2.77
CA LEU A 160 -3.12 1.53 -1.40
C LEU A 160 -1.62 1.26 -1.36
N PHE A 161 -1.11 0.36 -2.21
CA PHE A 161 0.32 0.13 -2.32
C PHE A 161 1.02 1.24 -3.09
N GLY A 162 0.35 1.83 -4.08
CA GLY A 162 0.83 3.00 -4.78
C GLY A 162 1.08 4.21 -3.87
N LEU A 163 0.26 4.40 -2.84
CA LEU A 163 0.50 5.45 -1.84
C LEU A 163 1.80 5.21 -1.06
N VAL A 164 2.17 3.95 -0.81
CA VAL A 164 3.46 3.61 -0.20
C VAL A 164 4.61 4.05 -1.11
N ASP A 165 4.54 3.73 -2.39
CA ASP A 165 5.57 4.09 -3.38
C ASP A 165 5.69 5.61 -3.53
N ILE A 166 4.57 6.34 -3.51
CA ILE A 166 4.55 7.81 -3.57
C ILE A 166 5.18 8.44 -2.32
N CYS A 167 4.89 7.93 -1.11
CA CYS A 167 5.52 8.41 0.11
C CYS A 167 7.03 8.12 0.14
N GLN A 168 7.46 6.96 -0.34
CA GLN A 168 8.88 6.63 -0.48
C GLN A 168 9.57 7.57 -1.49
N ALA A 169 8.92 7.85 -2.62
CA ALA A 169 9.39 8.83 -3.59
C ALA A 169 9.54 10.22 -2.95
N ALA A 170 8.52 10.69 -2.22
CA ALA A 170 8.54 11.97 -1.50
C ALA A 170 9.70 12.05 -0.50
N ALA A 171 9.87 11.04 0.36
CA ALA A 171 10.98 11.01 1.31
C ALA A 171 12.35 11.09 0.62
N SER A 172 12.51 10.47 -0.56
CA SER A 172 13.79 10.49 -1.30
C SER A 172 14.15 11.86 -1.88
N VAL A 173 13.19 12.77 -2.06
CA VAL A 173 13.39 14.10 -2.68
C VAL A 173 13.14 15.27 -1.72
N ALA A 174 12.71 15.00 -0.48
CA ALA A 174 12.27 16.03 0.47
C ALA A 174 13.33 17.11 0.77
N SER A 175 14.62 16.77 0.73
CA SER A 175 15.71 17.70 1.04
C SER A 175 16.24 18.50 -0.16
N THR A 176 15.59 18.42 -1.32
CA THR A 176 16.10 19.04 -2.57
C THR A 176 15.86 20.54 -2.64
N SER A 177 14.74 21.04 -2.12
CA SER A 177 14.42 22.48 -2.02
C SER A 177 13.28 22.70 -1.03
N ALA A 178 13.13 23.92 -0.51
CA ALA A 178 12.02 24.25 0.39
C ALA A 178 10.63 24.03 -0.24
N VAL A 179 10.50 24.27 -1.56
CA VAL A 179 9.24 24.02 -2.29
C VAL A 179 8.93 22.53 -2.34
N ILE A 180 9.91 21.70 -2.73
CA ILE A 180 9.72 20.24 -2.76
C ILE A 180 9.50 19.69 -1.36
N GLN A 181 10.16 20.22 -0.35
CA GLN A 181 9.94 19.85 1.05
C GLN A 181 8.48 20.09 1.45
N GLY A 182 7.91 21.26 1.13
CA GLY A 182 6.51 21.57 1.39
C GLY A 182 5.55 20.60 0.69
N ILE A 183 5.84 20.25 -0.57
CA ILE A 183 5.07 19.23 -1.33
C ILE A 183 5.17 17.86 -0.64
N CYS A 184 6.35 17.45 -0.20
CA CYS A 184 6.56 16.18 0.49
C CYS A 184 5.81 16.13 1.82
N SER A 185 5.88 17.19 2.64
CA SER A 185 5.07 17.30 3.86
C SER A 185 3.58 17.14 3.57
N ALA A 186 3.05 17.84 2.55
CA ALA A 186 1.65 17.73 2.15
C ALA A 186 1.26 16.31 1.71
N VAL A 187 2.14 15.60 0.99
CA VAL A 187 1.93 14.19 0.62
C VAL A 187 1.75 13.32 1.87
N PHE A 188 2.69 13.38 2.82
CA PHE A 188 2.61 12.58 4.03
C PHE A 188 1.39 12.92 4.88
N LEU A 189 1.09 14.22 5.05
CA LEU A 189 -0.08 14.70 5.78
C LEU A 189 -1.39 14.14 5.18
N ASN A 190 -1.57 14.27 3.86
CA ASN A 190 -2.76 13.81 3.16
C ASN A 190 -2.91 12.28 3.22
N VAL A 191 -1.81 11.55 3.02
CA VAL A 191 -1.80 10.09 3.00
C VAL A 191 -2.06 9.50 4.39
N PHE A 192 -1.42 10.01 5.45
CA PHE A 192 -1.70 9.54 6.81
C PHE A 192 -3.10 9.91 7.27
N THR A 193 -3.59 11.11 6.95
CA THR A 193 -4.97 11.49 7.24
C THR A 193 -5.97 10.53 6.59
N PHE A 194 -5.70 10.11 5.36
CA PHE A 194 -6.50 9.12 4.66
C PHE A 194 -6.48 7.74 5.34
N PHE A 195 -5.30 7.20 5.68
CA PHE A 195 -5.19 5.91 6.39
C PHE A 195 -5.85 5.93 7.77
N LEU A 196 -5.62 6.97 8.57
CA LEU A 196 -6.21 7.06 9.91
C LEU A 196 -7.74 7.12 9.86
N SER A 197 -8.30 7.78 8.84
CA SER A 197 -9.74 7.85 8.64
C SER A 197 -10.36 6.48 8.28
N SER A 198 -9.59 5.56 7.68
CA SER A 198 -10.08 4.23 7.30
C SER A 198 -10.08 3.21 8.44
N PHE A 199 -9.38 3.49 9.53
CA PHE A 199 -9.33 2.60 10.70
C PHE A 199 -10.57 2.69 11.57
N GLU A 200 -11.45 3.68 11.37
CA GLU A 200 -12.71 3.84 12.13
C GLU A 200 -12.51 3.87 13.66
N GLY A 201 -11.35 4.37 14.12
CA GLY A 201 -11.00 4.42 15.54
C GLY A 201 -10.49 3.11 16.14
N LYS A 202 -10.34 2.03 15.34
CA LYS A 202 -9.80 0.75 15.78
C LYS A 202 -8.28 0.79 15.84
N ASP A 203 -7.72 0.23 16.90
CA ASP A 203 -6.29 0.00 16.99
C ASP A 203 -5.78 -0.86 15.82
N ILE A 204 -4.60 -0.54 15.31
CA ILE A 204 -4.02 -1.17 14.13
C ILE A 204 -3.85 -2.69 14.34
N PHE A 205 -3.52 -3.10 15.56
CA PHE A 205 -3.42 -4.51 15.94
C PHE A 205 -4.77 -5.17 16.23
N GLY A 206 -5.87 -4.40 16.23
CA GLY A 206 -7.22 -4.92 16.12
C GLY A 206 -7.63 -5.22 14.67
N ILE A 207 -6.87 -4.75 13.68
CA ILE A 207 -7.11 -4.97 12.25
C ILE A 207 -6.18 -6.07 11.70
N ILE A 208 -4.89 -6.00 12.05
CA ILE A 208 -3.85 -6.93 11.61
C ILE A 208 -3.10 -7.53 12.80
N ASP A 209 -2.57 -8.72 12.61
CA ASP A 209 -1.80 -9.41 13.65
C ASP A 209 -0.37 -8.83 13.80
N TRP A 210 0.21 -8.92 14.99
CA TRP A 210 1.53 -8.38 15.31
C TRP A 210 2.66 -9.01 14.48
N ARG A 211 2.48 -10.22 13.90
CA ARG A 211 3.47 -10.84 13.00
C ARG A 211 3.84 -9.93 11.83
N VAL A 212 2.95 -9.01 11.44
CA VAL A 212 3.20 -8.02 10.39
C VAL A 212 4.39 -7.11 10.69
N LEU A 213 4.80 -6.97 11.95
CA LEU A 213 5.99 -6.18 12.33
C LEU A 213 7.28 -6.69 11.67
N ARG A 214 7.32 -7.95 11.21
CA ARG A 214 8.45 -8.48 10.42
C ARG A 214 8.76 -7.66 9.16
N ILE A 215 7.82 -6.88 8.63
CA ILE A 215 8.08 -5.97 7.48
C ILE A 215 9.11 -4.88 7.79
N TYR A 216 9.39 -4.62 9.07
CA TYR A 216 10.42 -3.67 9.49
C TYR A 216 11.84 -4.24 9.35
N GLU A 217 11.96 -5.56 9.53
CA GLU A 217 13.24 -6.29 9.54
C GLU A 217 13.54 -6.92 8.18
N VAL A 218 12.52 -7.51 7.55
CA VAL A 218 12.65 -8.30 6.31
C VAL A 218 11.78 -7.66 5.23
N ALA A 219 12.43 -7.14 4.18
CA ALA A 219 11.75 -6.40 3.12
C ALA A 219 10.71 -7.25 2.36
N GLU A 220 11.03 -8.54 2.14
CA GLU A 220 10.19 -9.53 1.46
C GLU A 220 8.89 -9.81 2.22
N SER A 221 8.89 -9.66 3.55
CA SER A 221 7.71 -9.89 4.39
C SER A 221 6.53 -9.02 3.96
N PHE A 222 6.78 -7.82 3.43
CA PHE A 222 5.70 -6.96 2.94
C PHE A 222 4.95 -7.63 1.77
N SER A 223 5.67 -8.26 0.85
CA SER A 223 5.07 -9.02 -0.26
C SER A 223 4.40 -10.30 0.21
N ASP A 224 4.96 -10.97 1.22
CA ASP A 224 4.37 -12.18 1.79
C ASP A 224 3.03 -11.90 2.48
N PHE A 225 2.93 -10.84 3.31
CA PHE A 225 1.67 -10.45 3.94
C PHE A 225 0.62 -9.97 2.94
N LYS A 226 1.04 -9.33 1.83
CA LYS A 226 0.10 -9.01 0.73
C LYS A 226 -0.56 -10.26 0.18
N ARG A 227 0.21 -11.34 0.00
CA ARG A 227 -0.28 -12.63 -0.48
C ARG A 227 -1.13 -13.34 0.59
N GLU A 228 -0.66 -13.40 1.83
CA GLU A 228 -1.38 -14.00 2.96
C GLU A 228 -2.79 -13.39 3.08
N PHE A 229 -2.90 -12.07 3.18
CA PHE A 229 -4.21 -11.40 3.31
C PHE A 229 -5.12 -11.57 2.08
N LEU A 230 -4.53 -11.76 0.89
CA LEU A 230 -5.31 -12.00 -0.32
C LEU A 230 -5.92 -13.41 -0.32
N GLU A 231 -5.17 -14.40 0.16
CA GLU A 231 -5.55 -15.82 0.19
C GLU A 231 -6.49 -16.18 1.34
N GLU A 232 -6.55 -15.36 2.40
CA GLU A 232 -7.47 -15.57 3.52
C GLU A 232 -8.94 -15.63 3.09
N ASP A 233 -9.73 -16.48 3.74
CA ASP A 233 -11.19 -16.58 3.54
C ASP A 233 -11.93 -15.49 4.33
N ASN A 234 -11.70 -14.25 3.92
CA ASN A 234 -12.23 -13.04 4.56
C ASN A 234 -13.01 -12.19 3.56
N SER A 235 -13.91 -11.34 4.08
CA SER A 235 -14.64 -10.39 3.23
C SER A 235 -13.68 -9.43 2.51
N VAL A 236 -14.06 -9.01 1.30
CA VAL A 236 -13.27 -8.08 0.47
C VAL A 236 -12.96 -6.79 1.23
N LEU A 237 -13.94 -6.26 1.96
CA LEU A 237 -13.78 -5.05 2.77
C LEU A 237 -12.79 -5.27 3.92
N PHE A 238 -12.82 -6.41 4.59
CA PHE A 238 -11.87 -6.71 5.66
C PHE A 238 -10.45 -6.88 5.13
N LYS A 239 -10.27 -7.50 3.95
CA LYS A 239 -8.98 -7.56 3.25
C LYS A 239 -8.45 -6.16 2.95
N LEU A 240 -9.30 -5.24 2.48
CA LEU A 240 -8.90 -3.84 2.27
C LEU A 240 -8.48 -3.16 3.57
N SER A 241 -9.20 -3.34 4.68
CA SER A 241 -8.80 -2.80 5.98
C SER A 241 -7.41 -3.31 6.40
N LYS A 242 -7.12 -4.59 6.17
CA LYS A 242 -5.77 -5.15 6.40
C LYS A 242 -4.71 -4.50 5.51
N PHE A 243 -5.00 -4.27 4.23
CA PHE A 243 -4.07 -3.58 3.33
C PHE A 243 -3.84 -2.11 3.72
N HIS A 244 -4.86 -1.42 4.25
CA HIS A 244 -4.69 -0.09 4.82
C HIS A 244 -3.70 -0.09 5.98
N ALA A 245 -3.90 -0.98 6.96
CA ALA A 245 -3.01 -1.11 8.11
C ALA A 245 -1.58 -1.50 7.70
N LEU A 246 -1.46 -2.45 6.76
CA LEU A 246 -0.18 -2.88 6.21
C LEU A 246 0.57 -1.75 5.48
N SER A 247 -0.13 -0.98 4.64
CA SER A 247 0.46 0.18 3.94
C SER A 247 0.87 1.29 4.91
N PHE A 248 0.04 1.59 5.91
CA PHE A 248 0.36 2.56 6.96
C PHE A 248 1.67 2.18 7.68
N LEU A 249 1.79 0.93 8.14
CA LEU A 249 3.01 0.45 8.80
C LEU A 249 4.21 0.50 7.87
N ARG A 250 4.03 0.10 6.59
CA ARG A 250 5.11 0.13 5.61
C ARG A 250 5.65 1.55 5.38
N ILE A 251 4.79 2.56 5.32
CA ILE A 251 5.20 3.96 5.20
C ILE A 251 5.93 4.40 6.46
N PHE A 252 5.34 4.17 7.64
CA PHE A 252 5.94 4.55 8.92
C PHE A 252 7.35 3.98 9.08
N PHE A 253 7.53 2.71 8.76
CA PHE A 253 8.82 2.03 8.87
C PHE A 253 9.84 2.42 7.80
N SER A 254 9.39 2.77 6.58
CA SER A 254 10.29 3.20 5.51
C SER A 254 10.71 4.66 5.64
N CYS A 255 9.84 5.51 6.20
CA CYS A 255 10.00 6.96 6.26
C CYS A 255 9.65 7.49 7.67
N PRO A 256 10.31 7.02 8.75
CA PRO A 256 9.88 7.32 10.12
C PRO A 256 9.99 8.81 10.46
N LYS A 257 11.02 9.50 9.96
CA LYS A 257 11.18 10.95 10.12
C LYS A 257 10.00 11.73 9.57
N ASP A 258 9.67 11.53 8.29
CA ASP A 258 8.58 12.23 7.62
C ASP A 258 7.21 11.86 8.21
N SER A 259 7.07 10.60 8.66
CA SER A 259 5.86 10.13 9.33
C SER A 259 5.64 10.79 10.68
N LEU A 260 6.70 10.98 11.47
CA LEU A 260 6.63 11.69 12.75
C LEU A 260 6.34 13.17 12.54
N ILE A 261 6.95 13.80 11.53
CA ILE A 261 6.63 15.19 11.16
C ILE A 261 5.15 15.33 10.81
N ALA A 262 4.62 14.45 9.95
CA ALA A 262 3.21 14.45 9.59
C ALA A 262 2.30 14.21 10.80
N CYS A 263 2.69 13.35 11.75
CA CYS A 263 1.95 13.15 13.00
C CYS A 263 1.80 14.46 13.77
N PHE A 264 2.87 15.25 13.90
CA PHE A 264 2.84 16.56 14.56
C PHE A 264 2.06 17.62 13.77
N GLU A 265 2.20 17.64 12.44
CA GLU A 265 1.44 18.55 11.57
C GLU A 265 -0.08 18.29 11.63
N ILE A 266 -0.51 17.03 11.82
CA ILE A 266 -1.94 16.70 12.02
C ILE A 266 -2.48 17.35 13.30
N PHE A 267 -1.71 17.42 14.38
CA PHE A 267 -2.14 18.13 15.60
C PHE A 267 -2.34 19.62 15.37
N GLU A 268 -1.51 20.22 14.52
CA GLU A 268 -1.57 21.65 14.17
C GLU A 268 -2.68 21.96 13.14
N SER A 269 -3.25 20.94 12.50
CA SER A 269 -4.36 21.12 11.54
C SER A 269 -5.61 21.67 12.23
N THR A 270 -6.31 22.60 11.56
CA THR A 270 -7.25 23.53 12.21
C THR A 270 -8.43 22.83 12.90
N GLY A 271 -8.51 22.98 14.23
CA GLY A 271 -9.69 22.68 15.04
C GLY A 271 -9.61 21.39 15.86
N LYS A 272 -10.74 21.03 16.51
CA LYS A 272 -10.83 19.84 17.38
C LYS A 272 -10.59 18.52 16.62
N GLU A 273 -10.92 18.48 15.33
CA GLU A 273 -10.74 17.29 14.50
C GLU A 273 -9.26 16.96 14.28
N GLY A 274 -8.41 17.96 14.04
CA GLY A 274 -6.96 17.80 13.89
C GLY A 274 -6.32 17.23 15.15
N ALA A 275 -6.63 17.85 16.30
CA ALA A 275 -6.19 17.37 17.61
C ALA A 275 -6.59 15.91 17.90
N GLN A 276 -7.83 15.53 17.59
CA GLN A 276 -8.31 14.15 17.77
C GLN A 276 -7.58 13.16 16.84
N LYS A 277 -7.40 13.51 15.56
CA LYS A 277 -6.69 12.67 14.59
C LYS A 277 -5.21 12.53 14.92
N GLY A 278 -4.56 13.61 15.36
CA GLY A 278 -3.17 13.60 15.80
C GLY A 278 -2.98 12.69 17.02
N ASN A 279 -3.86 12.85 18.02
CA ASN A 279 -3.86 12.00 19.21
C ASN A 279 -4.07 10.54 18.85
N TYR A 280 -5.01 10.28 17.93
CA TYR A 280 -5.25 8.94 17.44
C TYR A 280 -4.02 8.35 16.74
N PHE A 281 -3.37 9.09 15.85
CA PHE A 281 -2.12 8.66 15.21
C PHE A 281 -1.04 8.33 16.24
N LEU A 282 -0.76 9.27 17.15
CA LEU A 282 0.27 9.06 18.16
C LEU A 282 -0.03 7.82 19.01
N ARG A 283 -1.29 7.63 19.42
CA ARG A 283 -1.73 6.42 20.13
C ARG A 283 -1.44 5.15 19.35
N GLN A 284 -1.72 5.12 18.04
CA GLN A 284 -1.39 3.95 17.20
C GLN A 284 0.10 3.61 17.27
N LEU A 285 0.98 4.62 17.27
CA LEU A 285 2.43 4.43 17.35
C LEU A 285 2.92 3.99 18.74
N THR A 286 2.15 4.29 19.79
CA THR A 286 2.51 3.98 21.18
C THR A 286 1.77 2.77 21.75
N ILE A 287 1.03 2.00 20.94
CA ILE A 287 0.42 0.74 21.39
C ILE A 287 1.53 -0.18 21.91
N GLU A 288 1.33 -0.68 23.12
CA GLU A 288 2.25 -1.61 23.77
C GLU A 288 2.25 -2.96 23.04
N LEU A 289 3.43 -3.36 22.61
CA LEU A 289 3.71 -4.68 22.08
C LEU A 289 4.03 -5.55 23.29
N ASN A 290 3.02 -6.21 23.85
CA ASN A 290 3.26 -7.21 24.89
C ASN A 290 4.23 -8.26 24.35
N ASP A 291 5.15 -8.69 25.23
CA ASP A 291 6.29 -9.55 24.92
C ASP A 291 5.92 -10.62 23.90
N ILE A 292 6.51 -10.50 22.71
CA ILE A 292 6.41 -11.50 21.66
C ILE A 292 7.01 -12.75 22.27
N GLY A 293 6.15 -13.64 22.76
CA GLY A 293 6.56 -14.79 23.55
C GLY A 293 7.75 -15.49 22.91
N SER A 294 8.75 -15.80 23.74
CA SER A 294 9.99 -16.49 23.39
C SER A 294 9.79 -17.96 22.95
N HIS A 295 8.80 -18.23 22.10
CA HIS A 295 8.45 -19.55 21.62
C HIS A 295 8.15 -19.47 20.14
N HIS A 296 9.22 -19.54 19.33
CA HIS A 296 9.34 -20.31 18.09
C HIS A 296 10.64 -19.99 17.34
N VAL A 297 11.77 -19.96 18.04
CA VAL A 297 13.04 -20.31 17.41
C VAL A 297 13.26 -21.76 17.75
N ASP A 298 12.81 -22.62 16.84
CA ASP A 298 13.06 -24.04 16.90
C ASP A 298 14.56 -24.31 16.91
N GLU A 299 14.88 -25.32 17.68
CA GLU A 299 16.18 -25.81 18.07
C GLU A 299 16.87 -26.43 16.85
N GLY A 300 17.90 -25.77 16.31
CA GLY A 300 18.54 -26.32 15.12
C GLY A 300 19.60 -25.47 14.44
N CYS A 301 20.65 -25.04 15.14
CA CYS A 301 21.98 -25.07 14.53
C CYS A 301 23.07 -25.02 15.61
N ALA A 302 23.57 -26.21 15.92
CA ALA A 302 24.77 -26.41 16.70
C ALA A 302 25.99 -25.75 16.04
N GLU A 303 26.87 -25.25 16.90
CA GLU A 303 28.33 -25.19 16.72
C GLU A 303 28.90 -24.51 15.47
N SER A 304 29.53 -23.34 15.69
CA SER A 304 30.88 -23.15 15.18
C SER A 304 31.76 -22.45 16.22
N SER A 305 32.35 -23.30 17.07
CA SER A 305 33.51 -22.98 17.88
C SER A 305 34.67 -22.57 16.97
N ILE A 306 35.10 -21.31 17.03
CA ILE A 306 36.42 -20.92 16.53
C ILE A 306 37.43 -21.17 17.65
N ARG A 307 38.17 -22.25 17.45
CA ARG A 307 39.31 -22.70 18.26
C ARG A 307 40.58 -21.97 17.79
N SER A 308 41.35 -21.37 18.71
CA SER A 308 42.80 -21.13 18.56
C SER A 308 43.36 -20.75 19.94
N SER A 309 43.68 -21.73 20.79
CA SER A 309 44.97 -22.43 20.97
C SER A 309 46.01 -21.72 21.88
N ARG A 310 46.09 -22.24 23.11
CA ARG A 310 47.26 -22.55 23.97
C ARG A 310 48.38 -21.51 24.18
N THR A 311 48.61 -21.14 25.46
CA THR A 311 49.77 -21.59 26.26
C THR A 311 49.49 -21.51 27.77
N GLU A 312 50.05 -22.47 28.52
CA GLU A 312 49.96 -22.68 29.97
C GLU A 312 50.96 -21.81 30.76
N GLY A 313 50.72 -21.59 32.06
CA GLY A 313 51.73 -21.01 32.98
C GLY A 313 51.23 -20.52 34.34
N ASP A 314 50.94 -21.48 35.22
CA ASP A 314 51.22 -21.59 36.68
C ASP A 314 51.07 -20.44 37.72
N GLU A 315 50.78 -20.91 38.95
CA GLU A 315 50.36 -20.28 40.21
C GLU A 315 51.24 -19.16 40.81
N GLN A 316 50.61 -18.21 41.57
CA GLN A 316 50.89 -17.89 43.00
C GLN A 316 50.21 -16.60 43.51
N GLN A 317 49.52 -16.69 44.65
CA GLN A 317 49.15 -15.61 45.59
C GLN A 317 50.35 -15.32 46.54
N PRO A 318 50.30 -14.41 47.55
CA PRO A 318 49.62 -13.11 47.74
C PRO A 318 50.57 -12.00 48.28
N THR A 319 50.25 -10.70 48.19
CA THR A 319 50.78 -9.70 49.16
C THR A 319 49.93 -8.42 49.29
N ASN A 320 49.53 -8.17 50.54
CA ASN A 320 49.07 -6.96 51.22
C ASN A 320 49.37 -5.58 50.58
N SER A 321 48.34 -4.71 50.49
CA SER A 321 48.10 -3.59 51.42
C SER A 321 46.98 -2.65 50.90
N CYS A 322 45.98 -2.37 51.74
CA CYS A 322 45.05 -1.22 51.63
C CYS A 322 45.64 -0.03 52.44
N PRO A 323 45.17 1.26 52.36
CA PRO A 323 43.79 1.73 52.10
C PRO A 323 43.72 3.09 51.32
N PRO A 324 42.67 3.92 51.48
CA PRO A 324 41.48 4.04 50.63
C PRO A 324 41.49 5.30 49.73
N SER A 325 40.85 5.25 48.56
CA SER A 325 40.47 6.48 47.85
C SER A 325 39.09 6.35 47.23
N LYS A 326 38.16 7.15 47.79
CA LYS A 326 36.86 7.48 47.23
C LYS A 326 37.05 8.13 45.85
N GLY A 327 36.22 7.76 44.89
CA GLY A 327 35.85 8.69 43.82
C GLY A 327 35.67 8.05 42.47
N ASN A 328 34.45 8.21 41.94
CA ASN A 328 34.04 8.07 40.55
C ASN A 328 34.09 6.67 39.95
N SER A 329 33.04 5.90 40.27
CA SER A 329 32.43 5.01 39.29
C SER A 329 32.04 5.83 38.06
N PHE A 330 32.66 5.51 36.94
CA PHE A 330 32.16 5.82 35.60
C PHE A 330 30.68 5.46 35.54
N SER A 331 29.83 6.44 35.26
CA SER A 331 28.41 6.19 35.05
C SER A 331 28.28 5.44 33.73
N ASN A 332 28.12 4.13 33.81
CA ASN A 332 27.51 3.36 32.74
C ASN A 332 26.09 3.92 32.57
N SER A 333 25.90 4.84 31.64
CA SER A 333 24.58 5.27 31.21
C SER A 333 23.95 4.10 30.46
N THR A 334 23.21 3.28 31.19
CA THR A 334 22.25 2.34 30.60
C THR A 334 21.33 3.17 29.70
N PRO A 335 21.16 2.83 28.40
CA PRO A 335 20.23 3.55 27.56
C PRO A 335 18.84 3.44 28.19
N ALA A 336 18.20 4.59 28.44
CA ALA A 336 16.84 4.64 28.97
C ALA A 336 15.95 3.70 28.14
N VAL A 337 15.36 2.71 28.79
CA VAL A 337 14.61 1.64 28.12
C VAL A 337 13.40 2.27 27.46
N THR A 338 13.45 2.41 26.14
CA THR A 338 12.29 2.88 25.37
C THR A 338 11.26 1.75 25.34
N LYS A 339 10.00 2.06 25.67
CA LYS A 339 8.93 1.06 25.75
C LYS A 339 8.82 0.23 24.47
N ASN A 340 8.45 -1.05 24.58
CA ASN A 340 8.23 -1.94 23.43
C ASN A 340 6.94 -1.53 22.68
N CYS A 341 7.03 -0.58 21.76
CA CYS A 341 5.95 -0.08 20.91
C CYS A 341 6.47 0.24 19.50
N LEU A 342 5.59 0.54 18.53
CA LEU A 342 6.01 0.92 17.17
C LEU A 342 6.99 2.10 17.16
N LEU A 343 6.69 3.12 17.97
CA LEU A 343 7.57 4.27 18.17
C LEU A 343 8.91 3.87 18.79
N GLY A 344 8.90 2.98 19.78
CA GLY A 344 10.11 2.46 20.41
C GLY A 344 10.99 1.68 19.44
N LEU A 345 10.41 0.86 18.55
CA LEU A 345 11.16 0.14 17.52
C LEU A 345 11.93 1.09 16.60
N VAL A 346 11.31 2.17 16.13
CA VAL A 346 11.98 3.14 15.26
C VAL A 346 13.01 3.99 15.99
N LEU A 347 12.76 4.35 17.25
CA LEU A 347 13.72 5.10 18.08
C LEU A 347 14.96 4.28 18.43
N ASN A 348 14.82 2.98 18.65
CA ASN A 348 15.95 2.09 18.90
C ASN A 348 16.86 1.96 17.68
N ARG A 349 16.30 2.01 16.47
CA ARG A 349 17.07 1.95 15.21
C ARG A 349 17.69 3.29 14.84
N ASP A 350 16.95 4.39 15.06
CA ASP A 350 17.41 5.75 14.79
C ASP A 350 17.15 6.66 15.99
N PRO A 351 18.11 6.74 16.94
CA PRO A 351 18.00 7.59 18.11
C PRO A 351 17.87 9.09 17.78
N SER A 352 18.25 9.53 16.57
CA SER A 352 18.14 10.94 16.18
C SER A 352 16.68 11.41 16.04
N LEU A 353 15.73 10.48 15.87
CA LEU A 353 14.31 10.80 15.84
C LEU A 353 13.80 11.34 17.19
N LYS A 354 14.52 11.07 18.28
CA LYS A 354 14.17 11.58 19.62
C LYS A 354 14.24 13.10 19.68
N SER A 355 15.34 13.71 19.21
CA SER A 355 15.49 15.17 19.21
C SER A 355 14.46 15.84 18.29
N LEU A 356 14.11 15.18 17.19
CA LEU A 356 13.02 15.61 16.31
C LEU A 356 11.67 15.66 17.05
N ILE A 357 11.32 14.60 17.79
CA ILE A 357 10.07 14.55 18.58
C ILE A 357 10.08 15.67 19.63
N PHE A 358 11.20 15.88 20.33
CA PHE A 358 11.29 16.91 21.36
C PHE A 358 11.15 18.31 20.77
N SER A 359 11.82 18.58 19.64
CA SER A 359 11.69 19.85 18.91
C SER A 359 10.26 20.10 18.44
N ARG A 360 9.59 19.10 17.88
CA ARG A 360 8.21 19.24 17.40
C ARG A 360 7.21 19.39 18.54
N TYR A 361 7.42 18.66 19.64
CA TYR A 361 6.63 18.81 20.85
C TYR A 361 6.75 20.23 21.42
N ARG A 362 7.94 20.84 21.44
CA ARG A 362 8.12 22.24 21.89
C ARG A 362 7.32 23.22 21.02
N MET A 363 7.48 23.14 19.70
CA MET A 363 6.71 23.98 18.75
C MET A 363 5.20 23.82 18.96
N LEU A 364 4.75 22.60 19.25
CA LEU A 364 3.36 22.32 19.51
C LEU A 364 2.89 22.94 20.85
N CYS A 365 3.73 22.95 21.88
CA CYS A 365 3.42 23.61 23.15
C CYS A 365 3.18 25.12 22.98
N ASP A 366 3.87 25.74 22.04
CA ASP A 366 3.75 27.18 21.76
C ASP A 366 2.46 27.54 21.00
N SER A 367 1.86 26.58 20.29
CA SER A 367 0.76 26.81 19.33
C SER A 367 -0.55 26.11 19.69
N ALA A 368 -0.52 24.98 20.40
CA ALA A 368 -1.68 24.15 20.71
C ALA A 368 -2.35 24.52 22.04
N SER A 369 -3.60 24.08 22.20
CA SER A 369 -4.33 24.24 23.47
C SER A 369 -3.73 23.37 24.59
N ALA A 370 -3.87 23.81 25.84
CA ALA A 370 -3.37 23.09 27.01
C ALA A 370 -3.91 21.65 27.14
N GLU A 371 -5.15 21.40 26.71
CA GLU A 371 -5.76 20.06 26.67
C GLU A 371 -4.98 19.14 25.72
N VAL A 372 -4.69 19.61 24.51
CA VAL A 372 -3.92 18.86 23.51
C VAL A 372 -2.50 18.58 23.99
N VAL A 373 -1.84 19.59 24.57
CA VAL A 373 -0.49 19.42 25.13
C VAL A 373 -0.48 18.39 26.26
N SER A 374 -1.48 18.42 27.16
CA SER A 374 -1.62 17.46 28.26
C SER A 374 -1.81 16.03 27.74
N ASP A 375 -2.67 15.83 26.74
CA ASP A 375 -2.92 14.51 26.16
C ASP A 375 -1.65 13.92 25.53
N ILE A 376 -0.93 14.73 24.76
CA ILE A 376 0.31 14.31 24.09
C ILE A 376 1.40 14.02 25.11
N THR A 377 1.53 14.87 26.13
CA THR A 377 2.47 14.66 27.23
C THR A 377 2.24 13.31 27.88
N SER A 378 0.99 12.99 28.22
CA SER A 378 0.61 11.72 28.85
C SER A 378 0.98 10.52 27.97
N VAL A 379 0.73 10.60 26.66
CA VAL A 379 1.08 9.52 25.72
C VAL A 379 2.61 9.36 25.60
N LEU A 380 3.36 10.46 25.48
CA LEU A 380 4.81 10.44 25.33
C LEU A 380 5.54 10.06 26.62
N GLU A 381 5.02 10.41 27.79
CA GLU A 381 5.50 9.93 29.10
C GLU A 381 5.38 8.41 29.23
N GLY A 382 4.39 7.81 28.58
CA GLY A 382 4.25 6.35 28.48
C GLY A 382 5.35 5.67 27.67
N VAL A 383 6.11 6.40 26.84
CA VAL A 383 7.19 5.87 25.98
C VAL A 383 8.57 6.29 26.47
N PHE A 384 8.72 7.57 26.84
CA PHE A 384 9.95 8.16 27.33
C PHE A 384 9.89 8.34 28.85
N GLU A 385 10.79 7.67 29.56
CA GLU A 385 10.91 7.84 31.00
C GLU A 385 11.24 9.29 31.36
N SER A 386 10.40 9.96 32.14
CA SER A 386 10.59 11.38 32.48
C SER A 386 10.67 12.32 31.26
N PHE A 387 9.82 12.10 30.25
CA PHE A 387 9.76 12.87 29.00
C PHE A 387 10.00 14.38 29.16
N ILE A 388 9.23 15.04 30.04
CA ILE A 388 9.33 16.50 30.26
C ILE A 388 10.71 16.93 30.77
N LEU A 389 11.37 16.14 31.61
CA LEU A 389 12.72 16.44 32.06
C LEU A 389 13.74 16.32 30.92
N GLN A 390 13.55 15.33 30.04
CA GLN A 390 14.42 15.14 28.88
C GLN A 390 14.28 16.29 27.87
N VAL A 391 13.05 16.71 27.57
CA VAL A 391 12.78 17.86 26.68
C VAL A 391 13.45 19.14 27.20
N LYS A 392 13.36 19.40 28.52
CA LYS A 392 14.00 20.55 29.18
C LYS A 392 15.54 20.46 29.25
N ALA A 393 16.09 19.26 29.35
CA ALA A 393 17.53 19.05 29.39
C ALA A 393 18.19 19.29 28.03
N GLU A 394 17.52 18.90 26.94
CA GLU A 394 17.99 19.13 25.57
C GLU A 394 17.99 20.63 25.22
N ASP A 395 16.99 21.37 25.70
CA ASP A 395 16.88 22.84 25.52
C ASP A 395 18.13 23.57 26.03
N ARG A 396 18.59 23.19 27.24
CA ARG A 396 19.80 23.77 27.85
C ARG A 396 21.09 23.41 27.15
N GLN A 397 21.13 22.35 26.35
CA GLN A 397 22.30 21.97 25.56
C GLN A 397 22.38 22.76 24.25
N VAL A 398 21.23 23.18 23.69
CA VAL A 398 21.18 24.01 22.48
C VAL A 398 21.59 25.47 22.80
N ASP A 399 21.15 26.01 23.94
CA ASP A 399 21.52 27.36 24.39
C ASP A 399 22.96 27.50 24.91
N GLY A 400 23.64 26.38 25.20
CA GLY A 400 25.01 26.36 25.71
C GLY A 400 26.10 26.32 24.63
N ALA A 401 25.72 26.33 23.35
CA ALA A 401 26.62 26.19 22.20
C ALA A 401 26.74 27.46 21.34
N GLU A 402 26.22 28.61 21.80
CA GLU A 402 26.47 29.93 21.20
C GLU A 402 27.75 30.61 21.70
#